data_AF-A0AAU7C819-F1
#
_entry.id   AF-A0AAU7C819-F1
#
_cell.length_a   1.000
_cell.length_b   1.000
_cell.length_c   1.000
_cell.angle_alpha   90.00
_cell.angle_beta   90.00
_cell.angle_gamma   90.00
#
_symmetry.space_group_name_H-M   'P 1'
#
loop_
_entity.id
_entity.type
_entity.pdbx_description
1 polymer ?
#
loop_
_entity_poly.entity_id
_entity_poly.type
_entity_poly.pdbx_seq_one_letter_code
_entity_poly.pdbx_strand_id
1 'polypeptide(L)'
;MTLHDIYRLIGILFGLSAGSTIGRAYFDLGGWFACIILFALLGFMLGSLPEVWDEYRYSAEFDEIMKQPDITEISVEQLRTNLRDPRTYNPYEHLIELDRRGEDISIEFPFVLDMLCDESVDRRIQGCVSLTSLFPDLAKQVPDYHYDDTPDECRRKLEPLRIGGL
;
A
#
# COMPACT_ATOMS: atom_id res chain seq x y z
N MET A 1 -4.51 5.99 -21.00
CA MET A 1 -5.87 5.59 -20.59
C MET A 1 -5.70 4.70 -19.38
N THR A 2 -6.07 5.22 -18.21
CA THR A 2 -5.98 4.51 -16.93
C THR A 2 -7.17 3.58 -16.75
N LEU A 3 -7.08 2.62 -15.84
CA LEU A 3 -8.18 1.71 -15.53
C LEU A 3 -9.45 2.49 -15.08
N HIS A 4 -9.27 3.62 -14.39
CA HIS A 4 -10.34 4.51 -13.95
C HIS A 4 -11.09 5.17 -15.11
N ASP A 5 -10.37 5.58 -16.16
CA ASP A 5 -10.97 6.14 -17.37
C ASP A 5 -11.92 5.12 -18.04
N ILE A 6 -11.56 3.84 -17.97
CA ILE A 6 -12.36 2.74 -18.54
C ILE A 6 -13.67 2.56 -17.75
N TYR A 7 -13.62 2.56 -16.42
CA TYR A 7 -14.82 2.44 -15.59
C TYR A 7 -15.79 3.62 -15.77
N ARG A 8 -15.27 4.84 -15.83
CA ARG A 8 -16.08 6.04 -16.12
C ARG A 8 -16.75 5.97 -17.49
N LEU A 9 -16.00 5.52 -18.50
CA LEU A 9 -16.53 5.35 -19.86
C LEU A 9 -17.64 4.29 -19.90
N ILE A 10 -17.43 3.13 -19.26
CA ILE A 10 -18.44 2.07 -19.15
C ILE A 10 -19.70 2.58 -18.47
N GLY A 11 -19.56 3.33 -17.36
CA GLY A 11 -20.68 3.94 -16.64
C GLY A 11 -21.50 4.88 -17.51
N ILE A 12 -20.83 5.80 -18.24
CA ILE A 12 -21.51 6.72 -19.17
C ILE A 12 -22.26 5.95 -20.26
N LEU A 13 -21.62 4.96 -20.90
CA LEU A 13 -22.23 4.18 -21.98
C LEU A 13 -23.46 3.39 -21.49
N PHE A 14 -23.38 2.81 -20.29
CA PHE A 14 -24.51 2.15 -19.65
C PHE A 14 -25.65 3.14 -19.37
N GLY A 15 -25.32 4.31 -18.83
CA GLY A 15 -26.26 5.39 -18.58
C GLY A 15 -26.98 5.87 -19.85
N LEU A 16 -26.25 6.11 -20.93
CA LEU A 16 -26.81 6.49 -22.23
C LEU A 16 -27.76 5.42 -22.78
N SER A 17 -27.38 4.14 -22.68
CA SER A 17 -28.20 3.02 -23.14
C SER A 17 -29.52 2.89 -22.35
N ALA A 18 -29.43 2.91 -21.02
CA ALA A 18 -30.57 2.82 -20.13
C ALA A 18 -31.51 4.04 -20.27
N GLY A 19 -30.94 5.25 -20.26
CA GLY A 19 -31.68 6.50 -20.43
C GLY A 19 -32.39 6.59 -21.78
N SER A 20 -31.75 6.09 -22.85
CA SER A 20 -32.38 6.05 -24.17
C SER A 20 -33.55 5.06 -24.23
N THR A 21 -33.38 3.88 -23.62
CA THR A 21 -34.42 2.82 -23.60
C THR A 21 -35.65 3.28 -22.80
N ILE A 22 -35.43 3.80 -21.59
CA ILE A 22 -36.52 4.28 -20.72
C ILE A 22 -37.16 5.53 -21.32
N GLY A 23 -36.36 6.48 -21.80
CA GLY A 23 -36.87 7.72 -22.38
C GLY A 23 -37.80 7.49 -23.57
N ARG A 24 -37.48 6.53 -24.45
CA ARG A 24 -38.36 6.16 -25.58
C ARG A 24 -39.65 5.47 -25.15
N ALA A 25 -39.63 4.74 -24.04
CA ALA A 25 -40.78 3.97 -23.59
C ALA A 25 -41.84 4.83 -22.89
N TYR A 26 -41.44 5.94 -22.25
CA TYR A 26 -42.31 6.68 -21.34
C TYR A 26 -42.47 8.17 -21.65
N PHE A 27 -41.67 8.74 -22.55
CA PHE A 27 -41.65 10.19 -22.77
C PHE A 27 -41.61 10.57 -24.25
N ASP A 28 -42.13 11.75 -24.54
CA ASP A 28 -41.96 12.41 -25.84
C ASP A 28 -40.49 12.82 -26.06
N LEU A 29 -40.19 13.31 -27.26
CA LEU A 29 -38.84 13.64 -27.71
C LEU A 29 -38.03 14.48 -26.68
N GLY A 30 -38.67 15.47 -26.06
CA GLY A 30 -38.03 16.31 -25.04
C GLY A 30 -37.67 15.55 -23.76
N GLY A 31 -38.56 14.67 -23.29
CA GLY A 31 -38.29 13.85 -22.10
C GLY A 31 -37.30 12.72 -22.38
N TRP A 32 -37.23 12.22 -23.62
CA TRP A 32 -36.20 11.25 -24.03
C TRP A 32 -34.79 11.83 -23.88
N PHE A 33 -34.53 13.05 -24.36
CA PHE A 33 -33.24 13.71 -24.17
C PHE A 33 -32.93 13.98 -22.69
N ALA A 34 -33.93 14.39 -21.91
CA ALA A 34 -33.77 14.59 -20.47
C ALA A 34 -33.36 13.30 -19.74
N CYS A 35 -33.98 12.15 -20.09
CA CYS A 35 -33.60 10.85 -19.54
C CYS A 35 -32.19 10.42 -19.93
N ILE A 36 -31.77 10.64 -21.19
CA ILE A 36 -30.40 10.33 -21.62
C ILE A 36 -29.38 11.11 -20.80
N ILE A 37 -29.59 12.42 -20.64
CA ILE A 37 -28.67 13.29 -19.89
C ILE A 37 -28.62 12.87 -18.42
N LEU A 38 -29.78 12.64 -17.80
CA LEU A 38 -29.87 12.24 -16.39
C LEU A 38 -29.15 10.92 -16.13
N PHE A 39 -29.38 9.91 -16.97
CA PHE A 39 -28.76 8.60 -16.77
C PHE A 39 -27.28 8.59 -17.16
N ALA A 40 -26.84 9.40 -18.11
CA ALA A 40 -25.41 9.59 -18.39
C ALA A 40 -24.67 10.20 -17.18
N LEU A 41 -25.27 11.20 -16.52
CA LEU A 41 -24.73 11.79 -15.30
C LEU A 41 -24.71 10.78 -14.14
N LEU A 42 -25.77 9.99 -13.97
CA LEU A 42 -25.82 8.93 -12.98
C LEU A 42 -24.76 7.85 -13.26
N GLY A 43 -24.60 7.44 -14.52
CA GLY A 43 -23.58 6.50 -14.95
C GLY A 43 -22.16 7.02 -14.71
N PHE A 44 -21.92 8.31 -14.94
CA PHE A 44 -20.65 8.95 -14.62
C PHE A 44 -20.36 8.92 -13.11
N MET A 45 -21.33 9.30 -12.27
CA MET A 45 -21.21 9.25 -10.80
C MET A 45 -20.93 7.83 -10.29
N LEU A 46 -21.62 6.82 -10.83
CA LEU A 46 -21.40 5.42 -10.48
C LEU A 46 -20.03 4.92 -10.99
N GLY A 47 -19.59 5.36 -12.16
CA GLY A 47 -18.28 5.05 -12.72
C GLY A 47 -17.11 5.69 -11.97
N SER A 48 -17.36 6.77 -11.21
CA SER A 48 -16.39 7.38 -10.29
C SER A 48 -16.39 6.78 -8.88
N LEU A 49 -17.32 5.87 -8.55
CA LEU A 49 -17.34 5.22 -7.23
C LEU A 49 -16.05 4.49 -6.85
N PRO A 50 -15.31 3.82 -7.77
CA PRO A 50 -14.05 3.18 -7.41
C PRO A 50 -13.04 4.15 -6.81
N GLU A 51 -12.97 5.40 -7.26
CA GLU A 51 -12.05 6.41 -6.71
C GLU A 51 -12.46 6.81 -5.28
N VAL A 52 -13.76 7.03 -5.07
CA VAL A 52 -14.29 7.37 -3.74
C VAL A 52 -14.14 6.18 -2.78
N TRP A 53 -14.29 4.95 -3.28
CA TRP A 53 -14.09 3.74 -2.49
C TRP A 53 -12.62 3.47 -2.18
N ASP A 54 -11.70 3.70 -3.11
CA ASP A 54 -10.27 3.58 -2.86
C ASP A 54 -9.82 4.64 -1.85
N GLU A 55 -10.29 5.88 -1.98
CA GLU A 55 -10.03 6.95 -1.01
C GLU A 55 -10.66 6.65 0.35
N TYR A 56 -11.89 6.13 0.39
CA TYR A 56 -12.57 5.77 1.63
C TYR A 56 -11.92 4.56 2.31
N ARG A 57 -11.53 3.53 1.54
CA ARG A 57 -10.80 2.36 2.04
C ARG A 57 -9.45 2.78 2.62
N TYR A 58 -8.73 3.64 1.90
CA TYR A 58 -7.47 4.20 2.40
C TYR A 58 -7.69 4.95 3.72
N SER A 59 -8.75 5.75 3.82
CA SER A 59 -9.07 6.49 5.05
C SER A 59 -9.49 5.58 6.21
N ALA A 60 -10.20 4.48 5.96
CA ALA A 60 -10.62 3.55 6.99
C ALA A 60 -9.44 2.74 7.55
N GLU A 61 -8.51 2.34 6.67
CA GLU A 61 -7.25 1.67 7.05
C GLU A 61 -6.35 2.64 7.82
N PHE A 62 -6.31 3.91 7.43
CA PHE A 62 -5.61 4.98 8.14
C PHE A 62 -6.20 5.26 9.53
N ASP A 63 -7.53 5.20 9.69
CA ASP A 63 -8.20 5.40 10.98
C ASP A 63 -7.95 4.25 11.98
N GLU A 64 -7.70 3.03 11.46
CA GLU A 64 -7.26 1.89 12.28
C GLU A 64 -5.78 2.02 12.68
N ILE A 65 -4.93 2.53 11.78
CA ILE A 65 -3.52 2.86 12.07
C ILE A 65 -3.41 3.98 13.11
N MET A 66 -4.24 5.03 13.02
CA MET A 66 -4.26 6.16 13.96
C MET A 66 -4.79 5.80 15.35
N LYS A 67 -5.42 4.63 15.53
CA LYS A 67 -5.86 4.11 16.84
C LYS A 67 -4.79 3.30 17.54
N GLN A 68 -3.63 3.06 16.91
CA GLN A 68 -2.53 2.42 17.61
C GLN A 68 -1.99 3.36 18.70
N PRO A 69 -1.70 2.83 19.90
CA PRO A 69 -1.06 3.61 20.96
C PRO A 69 0.25 4.22 20.43
N ASP A 70 0.59 5.40 20.93
CA ASP A 70 1.84 6.07 20.58
C ASP A 70 3.00 5.10 20.78
N ILE A 71 3.85 4.96 19.76
CA ILE A 71 4.97 4.02 19.76
C ILE A 71 5.94 4.28 20.92
N THR A 72 5.97 5.51 21.43
CA THR A 72 6.77 5.89 22.59
C THR A 72 6.21 5.38 23.91
N GLU A 73 4.93 5.01 23.97
CA GLU A 73 4.24 4.54 25.18
C GLU A 73 4.23 3.01 25.32
N ILE A 74 4.41 2.27 24.23
CA ILE A 74 4.40 0.80 24.26
C ILE A 74 5.73 0.22 24.80
N SER A 75 5.69 -0.97 25.42
CA SER A 75 6.90 -1.60 25.98
C SER A 75 7.86 -2.15 24.91
N VAL A 76 9.09 -2.45 25.30
CA VAL A 76 10.09 -3.07 24.41
C VAL A 76 9.60 -4.42 23.87
N GLU A 77 8.98 -5.23 24.71
CA GLU A 77 8.41 -6.53 24.34
C GLU A 77 7.26 -6.37 23.35
N GLN A 78 6.43 -5.34 23.54
CA GLN A 78 5.35 -5.02 22.61
C GLN A 78 5.93 -4.59 21.24
N LEU A 79 6.97 -3.74 21.23
CA LEU A 79 7.66 -3.34 20.00
C LEU A 79 8.19 -4.56 19.24
N ARG A 80 8.88 -5.47 19.92
CA ARG A 80 9.38 -6.72 19.31
C ARG A 80 8.26 -7.63 18.84
N THR A 81 7.17 -7.71 19.60
CA THR A 81 5.99 -8.49 19.21
C THR A 81 5.36 -7.94 17.94
N ASN A 82 5.21 -6.62 17.84
CA ASN A 82 4.69 -5.94 16.65
C ASN A 82 5.62 -6.18 15.44
N LEU A 83 6.95 -6.16 15.61
CA LEU A 83 7.88 -6.50 14.52
C LEU A 83 7.68 -7.91 13.94
N ARG A 84 7.14 -8.85 14.74
CA ARG A 84 6.82 -10.21 14.27
C ARG A 84 5.44 -10.31 13.65
N ASP A 85 4.57 -9.32 13.83
CA ASP A 85 3.26 -9.29 13.21
C ASP A 85 3.38 -8.87 11.73
N PRO A 86 2.98 -9.74 10.78
CA PRO A 86 3.03 -9.38 9.37
C PRO A 86 2.13 -8.18 8.99
N ARG A 87 1.17 -7.82 9.83
CA ARG A 87 0.25 -6.69 9.64
C ARG A 87 0.82 -5.36 10.12
N THR A 88 2.00 -5.35 10.73
CA THR A 88 2.63 -4.11 11.19
C THR A 88 2.89 -3.21 9.99
N TYR A 89 2.20 -2.07 9.99
CA TYR A 89 2.20 -1.11 8.88
C TYR A 89 3.57 -0.47 8.69
N ASN A 90 4.25 -0.13 9.79
CA ASN A 90 5.55 0.52 9.78
C ASN A 90 6.57 -0.15 10.73
N PRO A 91 7.17 -1.28 10.31
CA PRO A 91 8.19 -1.95 11.11
C PRO A 91 9.45 -1.11 11.33
N TYR A 92 9.76 -0.16 10.42
CA TYR A 92 10.92 0.72 10.57
C TYR A 92 10.82 1.62 11.80
N GLU A 93 9.63 2.19 12.08
CA GLU A 93 9.42 3.03 13.28
C GLU A 93 9.67 2.24 14.58
N HIS A 94 9.27 0.97 14.60
CA HIS A 94 9.48 0.09 15.75
C HIS A 94 10.98 -0.20 15.96
N LEU A 95 11.74 -0.39 14.87
CA LEU A 95 13.18 -0.60 14.93
C LEU A 95 13.94 0.65 15.41
N ILE A 96 13.56 1.85 14.92
CA ILE A 96 14.14 3.10 15.40
C ILE A 96 13.84 3.30 16.88
N GLU A 97 12.61 3.02 17.30
CA GLU A 97 12.24 3.23 18.69
C GLU A 97 13.01 2.28 19.62
N LEU A 98 13.26 1.04 19.20
CA LEU A 98 14.15 0.13 19.92
C LEU A 98 15.59 0.69 20.00
N ASP A 99 16.16 1.15 18.89
CA ASP A 99 17.49 1.77 18.85
C ASP A 99 17.58 3.00 19.77
N ARG A 100 16.57 3.87 19.70
CA ARG A 100 16.45 5.09 20.54
C ARG A 100 16.41 4.76 22.03
N ARG A 101 15.85 3.60 22.41
CA ARG A 101 15.80 3.11 23.79
C ARG A 101 17.11 2.43 24.23
N GLY A 102 18.10 2.30 23.35
CA GLY A 102 19.36 1.63 23.62
C GLY A 102 19.23 0.11 23.67
N GLU A 103 18.17 -0.45 23.07
CA GLU A 103 18.04 -1.89 22.91
C GLU A 103 19.00 -2.41 21.84
N ASP A 104 19.46 -3.65 22.00
CA ASP A 104 20.28 -4.30 20.98
C ASP A 104 19.41 -4.67 19.75
N ILE A 105 19.47 -3.81 18.73
CA ILE A 105 18.77 -4.00 17.47
C ILE A 105 19.43 -5.01 16.54
N SER A 106 20.67 -5.46 16.82
CA SER A 106 21.33 -6.48 15.99
C SER A 106 20.56 -7.80 15.96
N ILE A 107 19.83 -8.09 17.04
CA ILE A 107 18.93 -9.24 17.17
C ILE A 107 17.78 -9.19 16.14
N GLU A 108 17.41 -7.99 15.69
CA GLU A 108 16.35 -7.76 14.71
C GLU A 108 16.86 -7.75 13.26
N PHE A 109 18.18 -7.87 13.04
CA PHE A 109 18.76 -7.89 11.69
C PHE A 109 18.19 -9.01 10.78
N PRO A 110 17.94 -10.25 11.26
CA PRO A 110 17.29 -11.29 10.44
C PRO A 110 15.92 -10.86 9.92
N PHE A 111 15.15 -10.12 10.73
CA PHE A 111 13.85 -9.59 10.31
C PHE A 111 14.01 -8.53 9.21
N VAL A 112 15.04 -7.68 9.29
CA VAL A 112 15.37 -6.73 8.21
C VAL A 112 15.76 -7.46 6.92
N LEU A 113 16.52 -8.55 7.01
CA LEU A 113 16.85 -9.39 5.84
C LEU A 113 15.61 -10.02 5.21
N ASP A 114 14.65 -10.46 6.02
CA ASP A 114 13.40 -11.02 5.52
C ASP A 114 12.57 -9.94 4.79
N MET A 115 12.50 -8.71 5.34
CA MET A 115 11.85 -7.58 4.65
C MET A 115 12.51 -7.27 3.29
N LEU A 116 13.84 -7.30 3.22
CA LEU A 116 14.58 -7.03 1.99
C LEU A 116 14.38 -8.11 0.90
N CYS A 117 13.88 -9.29 1.27
CA CYS A 117 13.57 -10.39 0.35
C CYS A 117 12.06 -10.62 0.17
N ASP A 118 11.21 -9.75 0.72
CA ASP A 118 9.76 -9.93 0.70
C ASP A 118 9.22 -9.83 -0.73
N GLU A 119 8.09 -10.48 -1.02
CA GLU A 119 7.41 -10.38 -2.32
C GLU A 119 6.87 -8.95 -2.56
N SER A 120 6.49 -8.25 -1.49
CA SER A 120 6.01 -6.88 -1.54
C SER A 120 7.16 -5.88 -1.72
N VAL A 121 7.08 -5.08 -2.79
CA VAL A 121 8.02 -3.96 -3.04
C VAL A 121 8.02 -2.98 -1.86
N ASP A 122 6.86 -2.67 -1.29
CA ASP A 122 6.74 -1.73 -0.17
C ASP A 122 7.51 -2.23 1.07
N ARG A 123 7.43 -3.54 1.35
CA ARG A 123 8.24 -4.14 2.43
C ARG A 123 9.72 -4.12 2.12
N ARG A 124 10.13 -4.35 0.87
CA ARG A 124 11.54 -4.22 0.47
C ARG A 124 12.06 -2.79 0.62
N ILE A 125 11.23 -1.79 0.33
CA ILE A 125 11.55 -0.37 0.59
C ILE A 125 11.77 -0.14 2.09
N GLN A 126 10.87 -0.61 2.95
CA GLN A 126 11.01 -0.50 4.41
C GLN A 126 12.26 -1.23 4.93
N GLY A 127 12.55 -2.42 4.39
CA GLY A 127 13.78 -3.15 4.66
C GLY A 127 15.03 -2.37 4.25
N CYS A 128 15.01 -1.75 3.07
CA CYS A 128 16.11 -0.93 2.56
C CYS A 128 16.37 0.28 3.47
N VAL A 129 15.31 1.02 3.83
CA VAL A 129 15.40 2.16 4.76
C VAL A 129 15.95 1.72 6.11
N SER A 130 15.49 0.58 6.64
CA SER A 130 15.96 0.01 7.91
C SER A 130 17.44 -0.37 7.83
N LEU A 131 17.86 -1.06 6.76
CA LEU A 131 19.24 -1.44 6.53
C LEU A 131 20.16 -0.22 6.45
N THR A 132 19.79 0.78 5.65
CA THR A 132 20.64 1.97 5.46
C THR A 132 20.72 2.87 6.69
N SER A 133 19.64 2.94 7.48
CA SER A 133 19.57 3.84 8.64
C SER A 133 20.18 3.22 9.89
N LEU A 134 19.88 1.95 10.15
CA LEU A 134 20.20 1.27 11.42
C LEU A 134 21.42 0.36 11.30
N PHE A 135 21.73 -0.10 10.08
CA PHE A 135 22.85 -1.01 9.82
C PHE A 135 23.76 -0.49 8.68
N PRO A 136 24.24 0.77 8.75
CA PRO A 136 24.92 1.42 7.62
C PRO A 136 26.19 0.70 7.17
N ASP A 137 26.90 0.02 8.08
CA ASP A 137 28.10 -0.74 7.72
C ASP A 137 27.79 -2.04 6.99
N LEU A 138 26.62 -2.63 7.23
CA LEU A 138 26.12 -3.78 6.46
C LEU A 138 25.57 -3.32 5.11
N ALA A 139 24.89 -2.17 5.05
CA ALA A 139 24.40 -1.59 3.80
C ALA A 139 25.54 -1.40 2.78
N LYS A 140 26.73 -0.96 3.24
CA LYS A 140 27.93 -0.79 2.40
C LYS A 140 28.44 -2.09 1.77
N GLN A 141 28.10 -3.26 2.33
CA GLN A 141 28.54 -4.55 1.81
C GLN A 141 27.66 -5.05 0.66
N VAL A 142 26.51 -4.41 0.42
CA VAL A 142 25.56 -4.75 -0.65
C VAL A 142 25.24 -3.53 -1.53
N PRO A 143 26.25 -2.90 -2.15
CA PRO A 143 26.08 -1.64 -2.89
C PRO A 143 25.17 -1.76 -4.13
N ASP A 144 24.99 -2.98 -4.65
CA ASP A 144 24.19 -3.26 -5.84
C ASP A 144 22.76 -3.72 -5.51
N TYR A 145 22.31 -3.62 -4.27
CA TYR A 145 20.93 -3.97 -3.89
C TYR A 145 19.94 -2.90 -4.37
N HIS A 146 18.87 -3.32 -5.05
CA HIS A 146 17.75 -2.46 -5.41
C HIS A 146 16.42 -3.09 -4.96
N TYR A 147 15.52 -2.29 -4.40
CA TYR A 147 14.25 -2.80 -3.86
C TYR A 147 13.26 -3.23 -4.97
N ASP A 148 13.51 -2.84 -6.22
CA ASP A 148 12.72 -3.21 -7.41
C ASP A 148 13.20 -4.50 -8.08
N ASP A 149 14.33 -5.06 -7.63
CA ASP A 149 14.78 -6.39 -8.04
C ASP A 149 13.72 -7.48 -7.69
N THR A 150 13.81 -8.63 -8.36
CA THR A 150 13.00 -9.79 -7.99
C THR A 150 13.42 -10.35 -6.62
N PRO A 151 12.52 -10.99 -5.85
CA PRO A 151 12.87 -11.58 -4.56
C PRO A 151 14.05 -12.57 -4.61
N ASP A 152 14.20 -13.31 -5.71
CA ASP A 152 15.32 -14.21 -5.93
C ASP A 152 16.65 -13.47 -6.11
N GLU A 153 16.64 -12.36 -6.86
CA GLU A 153 17.80 -11.49 -7.00
C GLU A 153 18.17 -10.82 -5.68
N CYS A 154 17.19 -10.32 -4.92
CA CYS A 154 17.39 -9.79 -3.57
C CYS A 154 18.07 -10.83 -2.67
N ARG A 155 17.54 -12.07 -2.63
CA ARG A 155 18.12 -13.17 -1.84
C ARG A 155 19.57 -13.45 -2.21
N ARG A 156 19.88 -13.51 -3.51
CA ARG A 156 21.25 -13.72 -4.02
C ARG A 156 22.19 -12.58 -3.64
N LYS A 157 21.74 -11.34 -3.73
CA LYS A 157 22.55 -10.15 -3.39
C LYS A 157 22.81 -10.04 -1.88
N LEU A 158 21.91 -10.54 -1.05
CA LEU A 158 22.01 -10.49 0.43
C LEU A 158 22.69 -11.72 1.05
N GLU A 159 23.01 -12.75 0.26
CA GLU A 159 23.71 -13.94 0.71
C GLU A 159 25.02 -13.65 1.47
N PRO A 160 25.86 -12.67 1.08
CA PRO A 160 27.06 -12.31 1.84
C PRO A 160 26.76 -11.88 3.29
N LEU A 161 25.65 -11.16 3.51
CA LEU A 161 25.24 -10.69 4.84
C LEU A 161 24.71 -11.83 5.72
N ARG A 162 24.16 -12.89 5.12
CA ARG A 162 23.68 -14.08 5.85
C ARG A 162 24.83 -14.97 6.32
N ILE A 163 25.91 -15.04 5.54
CA ILE A 163 27.07 -15.90 5.83
C ILE A 163 28.06 -15.18 6.75
N GLY A 164 28.27 -13.88 6.56
CA GLY A 164 29.20 -13.07 7.34
C GLY A 164 28.62 -12.45 8.61
N GLY A 165 27.61 -13.09 9.22
CA GLY A 165 26.73 -12.53 10.26
C GLY A 165 27.41 -11.64 11.31
N LEU A 166 26.65 -10.63 11.77
CA LEU A 166 26.94 -9.78 12.94
C LEU A 166 27.33 -10.60 14.17
#